data_AF-A0A415ZKH0-F1
#
_entry.id   AF-A0A415ZKH0-F1
#
_cell.length_a   1.000
_cell.length_b   1.000
_cell.length_c   1.000
_cell.angle_alpha   90.00
_cell.angle_beta   90.00
_cell.angle_gamma   90.00
#
_symmetry.space_group_name_H-M   'P 1'
#
loop_
_entity.id
_entity.type
_entity.pdbx_description
1 polymer ?
#
loop_
_entity_poly.entity_id
_entity_poly.type
_entity_poly.pdbx_seq_one_letter_code
_entity_poly.pdbx_strand_id
1 'polypeptide(L)'
;MRSLNRNATIDTTALCKTFSGNGEESWCEATRPTTGCLYIYPEESAIELRLFSGCDPHVDDIIAFILRDKDVKEMLARYYQKGRKDRYSMRWRCGMSGCEDVYINFVDEHGLVMSGKHLMHVSCYDKLAGIKRMYIGDFAECAYELAQHGHHFDNGTSFRYTKPHFAESAGTTVHRL
;
A
#
# COMPACT_ATOMS: atom_id res chain seq x y z
N MET A 1 39.48 17.79 -15.75
CA MET A 1 39.14 16.84 -14.67
C MET A 1 37.71 17.12 -14.22
N ARG A 2 36.73 16.32 -14.69
CA ARG A 2 35.33 16.47 -14.30
C ARG A 2 35.11 15.72 -13.00
N SER A 3 34.71 16.46 -11.97
CA SER A 3 34.18 15.94 -10.71
C SER A 3 33.00 15.02 -11.03
N LEU A 4 33.18 13.72 -10.79
CA LEU A 4 32.10 12.74 -10.79
C LEU A 4 31.24 13.01 -9.56
N ASN A 5 29.99 13.41 -9.80
CA ASN A 5 28.95 13.50 -8.78
C ASN A 5 28.85 12.13 -8.08
N ARG A 6 29.33 12.08 -6.84
CA ARG A 6 29.02 11.03 -5.88
C ARG A 6 27.61 11.32 -5.34
N ASN A 7 26.84 10.26 -5.15
CA ASN A 7 25.48 10.22 -4.59
C ASN A 7 24.34 10.12 -5.63
N ALA A 8 24.42 9.11 -6.50
CA ALA A 8 23.24 8.26 -6.67
C ALA A 8 23.46 7.06 -5.74
N THR A 9 23.00 7.18 -4.50
CA THR A 9 22.91 6.05 -3.58
C THR A 9 21.87 5.12 -4.20
N ILE A 10 22.34 4.04 -4.84
CA ILE A 10 21.46 2.96 -5.28
C ILE A 10 20.89 2.38 -3.99
N ASP A 11 19.60 2.61 -3.77
CA ASP A 11 18.83 2.15 -2.62
C ASP A 11 18.72 0.61 -2.68
N THR A 12 19.75 -0.08 -2.19
CA THR A 12 19.70 -1.51 -1.87
C THR A 12 18.94 -1.63 -0.55
N THR A 13 17.69 -2.10 -0.46
CA THR A 13 17.29 -3.51 -0.69
C THR A 13 15.76 -3.67 -0.78
N ALA A 14 15.03 -2.71 -1.35
CA ALA A 14 13.60 -2.87 -1.55
C ALA A 14 13.30 -3.94 -2.60
N LEU A 15 12.47 -4.94 -2.28
CA LEU A 15 11.92 -5.85 -3.28
C LEU A 15 10.83 -5.11 -4.05
N CYS A 16 11.10 -4.79 -5.31
CA CYS A 16 10.13 -4.16 -6.21
C CYS A 16 9.45 -5.22 -7.08
N LYS A 17 8.15 -5.43 -6.88
CA LYS A 17 7.36 -6.40 -7.63
C LYS A 17 6.29 -5.70 -8.45
N THR A 18 6.43 -5.72 -9.77
CA THR A 18 5.42 -5.23 -10.71
C THR A 18 4.20 -6.14 -10.72
N PHE A 19 3.01 -5.54 -10.82
CA PHE A 19 1.76 -6.27 -10.92
C PHE A 19 0.84 -5.65 -11.95
N SER A 20 -0.13 -6.45 -12.41
CA SER A 20 -1.25 -6.01 -13.23
C SER A 20 -2.53 -6.73 -12.78
N GLY A 21 -3.68 -6.08 -12.90
CA GLY A 21 -4.98 -6.66 -12.59
C GLY A 21 -6.12 -5.77 -13.07
N ASN A 22 -7.35 -6.14 -12.72
CA ASN A 22 -8.50 -5.33 -13.06
C ASN A 22 -8.60 -4.19 -12.04
N GLY A 23 -8.39 -2.95 -12.49
CA GLY A 23 -9.02 -1.83 -11.80
C GLY A 23 -10.45 -1.81 -12.26
N GLU A 24 -11.42 -2.06 -11.37
CA GLU A 24 -12.81 -2.02 -11.84
C GLU A 24 -13.13 -0.66 -12.46
N GLU A 25 -14.04 -0.70 -13.42
CA GLU A 25 -14.26 0.32 -14.42
C GLU A 25 -14.28 1.74 -13.85
N SER A 26 -13.32 2.57 -14.28
CA SER A 26 -13.51 4.02 -14.26
C SER A 26 -14.55 4.36 -15.32
N TRP A 27 -15.47 5.27 -15.00
CA TRP A 27 -16.44 5.88 -15.93
C TRP A 27 -15.83 6.40 -17.26
N CYS A 28 -14.50 6.53 -17.35
CA CYS A 28 -13.79 7.04 -18.51
C CYS A 28 -12.86 6.02 -19.19
N GLU A 29 -12.46 4.92 -18.53
CA GLU A 29 -11.45 3.97 -19.04
C GLU A 29 -11.73 2.52 -18.60
N ALA A 30 -12.89 2.00 -19.00
CA ALA A 30 -13.40 0.69 -18.55
C ALA A 30 -12.53 -0.54 -18.93
N THR A 31 -11.53 -0.42 -19.80
CA THR A 31 -10.78 -1.57 -20.35
C THR A 31 -9.29 -1.59 -20.05
N ARG A 32 -8.75 -0.55 -19.38
CA ARG A 32 -7.31 -0.47 -19.13
C ARG A 32 -6.94 -1.18 -17.83
N PRO A 33 -6.11 -2.24 -17.87
CA PRO A 33 -5.69 -2.93 -16.65
C PRO A 33 -4.87 -1.99 -15.77
N THR A 34 -5.09 -2.10 -14.46
CA THR A 34 -4.32 -1.39 -13.45
C THR A 34 -2.97 -2.04 -13.32
N THR A 35 -1.93 -1.21 -13.39
CA THR A 35 -0.53 -1.61 -13.30
C THR A 35 0.15 -0.79 -12.23
N GLY A 36 0.96 -1.47 -11.42
CA GLY A 36 1.61 -0.88 -10.27
C GLY A 36 2.81 -1.68 -9.79
N CYS A 37 3.37 -1.24 -8.67
CA CYS A 37 4.46 -1.88 -7.97
C CYS A 37 4.18 -1.98 -6.49
N LEU A 38 4.35 -3.19 -5.97
CA LEU A 38 4.48 -3.43 -4.55
C LEU A 38 5.97 -3.37 -4.20
N TYR A 39 6.34 -2.38 -3.42
CA TYR A 39 7.65 -2.27 -2.79
C TYR A 39 7.56 -2.89 -1.40
N ILE A 40 8.49 -3.79 -1.12
CA ILE A 40 8.63 -4.44 0.18
C ILE A 40 10.01 -4.06 0.71
N TYR A 41 10.05 -3.55 1.94
CA TYR A 41 11.25 -3.11 2.64
C TYR A 41 11.46 -4.01 3.86
N PRO A 42 12.11 -5.19 3.71
CA PRO A 42 12.23 -6.17 4.81
C PRO A 42 12.92 -5.61 6.05
N GLU A 43 13.96 -4.80 5.87
CA GLU A 43 14.74 -4.19 6.96
C GLU A 43 13.91 -3.16 7.75
N GLU A 44 13.10 -2.35 7.05
CA GLU A 44 12.19 -1.38 7.66
C GLU A 44 10.89 -2.04 8.17
N SER A 45 10.67 -3.32 7.84
CA SER A 45 9.38 -4.00 8.02
C SER A 45 8.22 -3.16 7.45
N ALA A 46 8.39 -2.64 6.24
CA ALA A 46 7.45 -1.72 5.62
C ALA A 46 7.06 -2.15 4.20
N ILE A 47 5.91 -1.68 3.75
CA ILE A 47 5.42 -1.87 2.38
C ILE A 47 4.98 -0.54 1.78
N GLU A 48 4.99 -0.45 0.47
CA GLU A 48 4.46 0.68 -0.29
C GLU A 48 3.86 0.15 -1.59
N LEU A 49 2.70 0.67 -2.00
CA LEU A 49 2.07 0.32 -3.26
C LEU A 49 1.89 1.56 -4.11
N ARG A 50 2.52 1.57 -5.29
CA ARG A 50 2.43 2.66 -6.26
C ARG A 50 1.71 2.19 -7.51
N LEU A 51 0.71 2.94 -7.94
CA LEU A 51 0.04 2.77 -9.22
C LEU A 51 0.68 3.73 -10.23
N PHE A 52 0.84 3.29 -11.48
CA PHE A 52 1.42 4.15 -12.54
C PHE A 52 0.62 4.15 -13.84
N SER A 53 -0.38 3.27 -13.99
CA SER A 53 -1.25 3.24 -15.17
C SER A 53 -2.52 2.43 -14.88
N GLY A 54 -3.64 2.79 -15.52
CA GLY A 54 -4.95 2.15 -15.35
C GLY A 54 -5.81 2.83 -14.29
N CYS A 55 -6.92 2.18 -13.92
CA CYS A 55 -7.88 2.71 -12.95
C CYS A 55 -7.43 2.44 -11.51
N ASP A 56 -7.99 3.15 -10.54
CA ASP A 56 -7.75 2.80 -9.14
C ASP A 56 -8.41 1.44 -8.83
N PRO A 57 -7.68 0.50 -8.18
CA PRO A 57 -8.18 -0.80 -7.81
C PRO A 57 -9.21 -0.72 -6.69
N HIS A 58 -10.11 -1.71 -6.65
CA HIS A 58 -10.95 -1.94 -5.47
C HIS A 58 -10.08 -2.30 -4.26
N VAL A 59 -10.39 -1.75 -3.09
CA VAL A 59 -9.61 -1.90 -1.86
C VAL A 59 -9.51 -3.36 -1.43
N ASP A 60 -10.61 -4.12 -1.48
CA ASP A 60 -10.61 -5.54 -1.13
C ASP A 60 -9.66 -6.37 -2.00
N ASP A 61 -9.69 -6.13 -3.32
CA ASP A 61 -8.87 -6.87 -4.28
C ASP A 61 -7.37 -6.60 -4.06
N ILE A 62 -7.00 -5.34 -3.83
CA ILE A 62 -5.59 -4.98 -3.63
C ILE A 62 -5.05 -5.39 -2.25
N ILE A 63 -5.87 -5.31 -1.19
CA ILE A 63 -5.47 -5.80 0.13
C ILE A 63 -5.34 -7.33 0.09
N ALA A 64 -6.28 -8.05 -0.54
CA ALA A 64 -6.19 -9.49 -0.73
C ALA A 64 -4.93 -9.88 -1.52
N PHE A 65 -4.56 -9.11 -2.55
CA PHE A 65 -3.31 -9.29 -3.29
C PHE A 65 -2.07 -9.18 -2.41
N ILE A 66 -1.97 -8.10 -1.63
CA ILE A 66 -0.84 -7.86 -0.72
C ILE A 66 -0.76 -8.95 0.35
N LEU A 67 -1.89 -9.32 0.97
CA LEU A 67 -1.96 -10.36 1.99
C LEU A 67 -1.58 -11.76 1.47
N ARG A 68 -1.68 -11.99 0.15
CA ARG A 68 -1.29 -13.25 -0.49
C ARG A 68 0.21 -13.33 -0.79
N ASP A 69 0.92 -12.21 -0.82
CA ASP A 69 2.36 -12.17 -1.09
C ASP A 69 3.15 -12.91 -0.01
N LYS A 70 4.13 -13.71 -0.45
CA LYS A 70 4.93 -14.55 0.45
C LYS A 70 5.78 -13.73 1.42
N ASP A 71 6.43 -12.68 0.95
CA ASP A 71 7.35 -11.89 1.77
C ASP A 71 6.57 -11.02 2.76
N VAL A 72 5.42 -10.48 2.33
CA VAL A 72 4.46 -9.79 3.20
C VAL A 72 3.94 -10.72 4.30
N LYS A 73 3.52 -11.95 3.95
CA LYS A 73 3.08 -12.96 4.93
C LYS A 73 4.15 -13.27 5.96
N GLU A 74 5.41 -13.37 5.54
CA GLU A 74 6.52 -13.62 6.46
C GLU A 74 6.72 -12.44 7.43
N MET A 75 6.67 -11.20 6.93
CA MET A 75 6.74 -10.01 7.79
C MET A 75 5.55 -9.94 8.76
N LEU A 76 4.34 -10.25 8.31
CA LEU A 76 3.14 -10.32 9.17
C LEU A 76 3.28 -11.40 10.24
N ALA A 77 3.78 -12.59 9.90
CA ALA A 77 4.02 -13.65 10.86
C ALA A 77 5.02 -13.22 11.95
N ARG A 78 6.11 -12.55 11.55
CA ARG A 78 7.09 -11.99 12.49
C ARG A 78 6.48 -10.89 13.36
N TYR A 79 5.61 -10.05 12.80
CA TYR A 79 4.88 -9.02 13.54
C TYR A 79 3.99 -9.65 14.62
N TYR A 80 3.13 -10.61 14.26
CA TYR A 80 2.22 -11.25 15.20
C TYR A 80 2.94 -12.04 16.30
N GLN A 81 4.11 -12.64 16.00
CA GLN A 81 4.93 -13.30 17.02
C GLN A 81 5.54 -12.33 18.03
N LYS A 82 5.99 -11.16 17.58
CA LYS A 82 6.57 -10.13 18.46
C LYS A 82 5.51 -9.32 19.21
N GLY A 83 4.34 -9.19 18.61
CA GLY A 83 3.31 -8.25 19.03
C GLY A 83 3.70 -6.80 18.75
N ARG A 84 2.73 -5.89 18.92
CA ARG A 84 2.99 -4.46 18.85
C ARG A 84 3.53 -3.96 20.19
N LYS A 85 4.59 -3.15 20.11
CA LYS A 85 5.21 -2.54 21.30
C LYS A 85 4.38 -1.38 21.86
N ASP A 86 3.95 -0.47 20.99
CA ASP A 86 3.28 0.76 21.40
C ASP A 86 1.77 0.56 21.52
N ARG A 87 1.18 1.04 22.62
CA ARG A 87 -0.27 1.03 22.80
C ARG A 87 -0.92 1.95 21.77
N TYR A 88 -2.01 1.50 21.18
CA TYR A 88 -2.70 2.22 20.14
C TYR A 88 -4.21 2.05 20.22
N SER A 89 -4.94 2.95 19.56
CA SER A 89 -6.35 2.80 19.24
C SER A 89 -6.57 3.09 17.75
N MET A 90 -7.39 2.25 17.12
CA MET A 90 -7.82 2.48 15.74
C MET A 90 -8.96 3.48 15.71
N ARG A 91 -9.01 4.30 14.68
CA ARG A 91 -10.12 5.18 14.39
C ARG A 91 -10.49 5.05 12.93
N TRP A 92 -11.68 4.52 12.68
CA TRP A 92 -12.32 4.53 11.39
C TRP A 92 -13.31 5.70 11.30
N ARG A 93 -13.42 6.29 10.12
CA ARG A 93 -14.38 7.36 9.82
C ARG A 93 -14.97 7.11 8.45
N CYS A 94 -16.29 7.02 8.35
CA CYS A 94 -17.00 7.19 7.09
C CYS A 94 -17.45 8.65 6.91
N GLY A 95 -17.16 9.24 5.76
CA GLY A 95 -17.66 10.54 5.34
C GLY A 95 -19.09 10.44 4.79
N MET A 96 -19.82 11.56 4.76
CA MET A 96 -21.21 11.58 4.25
C MET A 96 -21.35 11.11 2.79
N SER A 97 -20.28 11.20 2.00
CA SER A 97 -20.24 10.69 0.63
C SER A 97 -20.02 9.18 0.52
N GLY A 98 -19.79 8.48 1.63
CA GLY A 98 -19.43 7.06 1.64
C GLY A 98 -17.93 6.77 1.54
N CYS A 99 -17.06 7.80 1.54
CA CYS A 99 -15.62 7.57 1.63
C CYS A 99 -15.21 7.16 3.04
N GLU A 100 -14.09 6.47 3.17
CA GLU A 100 -13.60 6.01 4.47
C GLU A 100 -12.14 6.44 4.69
N ASP A 101 -11.83 6.74 5.94
CA ASP A 101 -10.47 7.01 6.38
C ASP A 101 -10.15 6.18 7.62
N VAL A 102 -9.00 5.52 7.60
CA VAL A 102 -8.47 4.75 8.73
C VAL A 102 -7.27 5.47 9.33
N TYR A 103 -7.28 5.63 10.64
CA TYR A 103 -6.21 6.24 11.42
C TYR A 103 -5.78 5.30 12.55
N ILE A 104 -4.51 5.41 12.94
CA ILE A 104 -3.97 4.83 14.17
C ILE A 104 -3.55 5.96 15.10
N ASN A 105 -4.01 5.90 16.36
CA ASN A 105 -3.60 6.80 17.42
C ASN A 105 -2.71 6.05 18.40
N PHE A 106 -1.53 6.57 18.70
CA PHE A 106 -0.67 6.05 19.76
C PHE A 106 -1.08 6.69 21.08
N VAL A 107 -1.27 5.86 22.10
CA VAL A 107 -1.82 6.28 23.39
C VAL A 107 -0.84 6.02 24.51
N ASP A 108 -0.92 6.82 25.57
CA ASP A 108 -0.17 6.60 26.79
C ASP A 108 -0.75 5.47 27.65
N GLU A 109 -0.24 5.32 28.87
CA GLU A 109 -0.72 4.30 29.80
C GLU A 109 -2.16 4.50 30.29
N HIS A 110 -2.70 5.72 30.17
CA HIS A 110 -4.05 6.13 30.53
C HIS A 110 -5.02 6.15 29.34
N GLY A 111 -4.54 5.87 28.13
CA GLY A 111 -5.34 5.89 26.90
C GLY A 111 -5.46 7.28 26.27
N LEU A 112 -4.70 8.28 26.73
CA LEU A 112 -4.67 9.60 26.11
C LEU A 112 -3.86 9.56 24.81
N VAL A 113 -4.40 10.19 23.76
CA VAL A 113 -3.75 10.22 22.44
C VAL A 113 -2.53 11.13 22.48
N MET A 114 -1.36 10.54 22.23
CA MET A 114 -0.07 11.22 22.20
C MET A 114 0.34 11.61 20.78
N SER A 115 0.00 10.77 19.80
CA SER A 115 0.21 11.04 18.38
C SER A 115 -0.71 10.19 17.52
N GLY A 116 -0.80 10.47 16.22
CA GLY A 116 -1.59 9.67 15.30
C GLY A 116 -1.09 9.75 13.87
N LYS A 117 -1.49 8.76 13.06
CA LYS A 117 -1.16 8.67 11.64
C LYS A 117 -2.43 8.31 10.86
N HIS A 118 -2.60 8.94 9.70
CA HIS A 118 -3.53 8.48 8.69
C HIS A 118 -2.90 7.30 7.95
N LEU A 119 -3.60 6.18 7.90
CA LEU A 119 -3.11 4.94 7.31
C LEU A 119 -3.62 4.74 5.89
N MET A 120 -4.92 4.96 5.69
CA MET A 120 -5.57 4.64 4.43
C MET A 120 -6.78 5.54 4.19
N HIS A 121 -6.95 5.95 2.94
CA HIS A 121 -8.16 6.56 2.42
C HIS A 121 -8.77 5.61 1.39
N VAL A 122 -10.05 5.32 1.55
CA VAL A 122 -10.87 4.59 0.58
C VAL A 122 -11.88 5.58 0.03
N SER A 123 -11.93 5.71 -1.29
CA SER A 123 -12.91 6.58 -1.93
C SER A 123 -14.34 6.04 -1.74
N CYS A 124 -15.35 6.85 -2.03
CA CYS A 124 -16.76 6.43 -1.99
C CYS A 124 -17.17 5.38 -3.06
N TYR A 125 -16.21 4.91 -3.85
CA TYR A 125 -16.37 3.84 -4.84
C TYR A 125 -15.50 2.63 -4.48
N ASP A 126 -15.11 2.51 -3.22
CA ASP A 126 -14.25 1.44 -2.69
C ASP A 126 -12.88 1.36 -3.37
N LYS A 127 -12.42 2.47 -3.95
CA LYS A 127 -11.14 2.56 -4.68
C LYS A 127 -9.99 3.10 -3.84
N LEU A 128 -8.78 2.65 -4.16
CA LEU A 128 -7.54 3.03 -3.48
C LEU A 128 -6.49 3.57 -4.46
N ALA A 129 -6.03 4.81 -4.28
CA ALA A 129 -5.04 5.47 -5.16
C ALA A 129 -3.58 5.02 -4.96
N GLY A 130 -3.36 4.03 -4.08
CA GLY A 130 -2.04 3.55 -3.67
C GLY A 130 -1.88 3.55 -2.16
N ILE A 131 -0.83 2.87 -1.69
CA ILE A 131 -0.50 2.77 -0.26
C ILE A 131 0.85 3.45 -0.07
N LYS A 132 0.87 4.57 0.66
CA LYS A 132 2.13 5.22 1.05
C LYS A 132 2.97 4.26 1.88
N ARG A 133 4.29 4.47 1.90
CA ARG A 133 5.18 3.64 2.71
C ARG A 133 4.65 3.55 4.16
N MET A 134 4.29 2.34 4.57
CA MET A 134 3.68 2.07 5.86
C MET A 134 4.34 0.87 6.52
N TYR A 135 4.46 0.93 7.84
CA TYR A 135 4.92 -0.21 8.65
C TYR A 135 3.96 -1.39 8.50
N ILE A 136 4.49 -2.62 8.45
CA ILE A 136 3.70 -3.82 8.20
C ILE A 136 2.65 -4.08 9.29
N GLY A 137 2.97 -3.73 10.53
CA GLY A 137 1.98 -3.78 11.60
C GLY A 137 0.88 -2.74 11.41
N ASP A 138 1.20 -1.54 10.91
CA ASP A 138 0.18 -0.51 10.64
C ASP A 138 -0.74 -0.98 9.51
N PHE A 139 -0.19 -1.64 8.49
CA PHE A 139 -0.97 -2.30 7.44
C PHE A 139 -1.88 -3.40 8.00
N ALA A 140 -1.35 -4.26 8.89
CA ALA A 140 -2.11 -5.34 9.50
C ALA A 140 -3.32 -4.83 10.29
N GLU A 141 -3.10 -3.83 11.16
CA GLU A 141 -4.20 -3.26 11.96
C GLU A 141 -5.18 -2.47 11.10
N CYS A 142 -4.70 -1.80 10.05
CA CYS A 142 -5.57 -1.15 9.07
C CYS A 142 -6.48 -2.14 8.35
N ALA A 143 -5.92 -3.27 7.88
CA ALA A 143 -6.71 -4.31 7.23
C ALA A 143 -7.72 -4.93 8.22
N TYR A 144 -7.31 -5.18 9.46
CA TYR A 144 -8.24 -5.68 10.47
C TYR A 144 -9.39 -4.71 10.75
N GLU A 145 -9.10 -3.42 10.90
CA GLU A 145 -10.11 -2.39 11.11
C GLU A 145 -11.10 -2.33 9.92
N LEU A 146 -10.61 -2.31 8.69
CA LEU A 146 -11.48 -2.35 7.49
C LEU A 146 -12.36 -3.60 7.48
N ALA A 147 -11.83 -4.77 7.85
CA ALA A 147 -12.64 -5.99 7.94
C ALA A 147 -13.75 -5.89 9.01
N GLN A 148 -13.55 -5.14 10.10
CA GLN A 148 -14.63 -4.88 11.07
C GLN A 148 -15.75 -3.99 10.49
N HIS A 149 -15.45 -3.22 9.44
CA HIS A 149 -16.39 -2.29 8.79
C HIS A 149 -16.92 -2.79 7.44
N GLY A 150 -16.80 -4.10 7.16
CA GLY A 150 -17.49 -4.75 6.03
C GLY A 150 -16.64 -5.08 4.82
N HIS A 151 -15.32 -4.88 4.88
CA HIS A 151 -14.40 -5.31 3.82
C HIS A 151 -14.06 -6.81 3.91
N HIS A 152 -13.92 -7.47 2.76
CA HIS A 152 -13.71 -8.91 2.68
C HIS A 152 -12.49 -9.28 1.81
N PHE A 153 -11.40 -9.69 2.45
CA PHE A 153 -10.11 -9.98 1.79
C PHE A 153 -9.85 -11.48 1.50
N ASP A 154 -10.81 -12.35 1.81
CA ASP A 154 -10.76 -13.79 1.55
C ASP A 154 -11.10 -14.13 0.09
N ASN A 155 -11.86 -13.25 -0.56
CA ASN A 155 -12.16 -13.33 -1.98
C ASN A 155 -10.88 -13.37 -2.84
N GLY A 156 -10.93 -14.11 -3.95
CA GLY A 156 -9.85 -14.16 -4.94
C GLY A 156 -9.40 -12.76 -5.35
N THR A 157 -8.12 -12.58 -5.65
CA THR A 157 -7.62 -11.32 -6.23
C THR A 157 -7.53 -11.41 -7.75
N SER A 158 -7.83 -10.34 -8.47
CA SER A 158 -7.59 -10.21 -9.91
C SER A 158 -6.12 -9.88 -10.22
N PHE A 159 -5.39 -9.34 -9.26
CA PHE A 159 -4.00 -8.91 -9.43
C PHE A 159 -3.02 -10.07 -9.49
N ARG A 160 -2.05 -9.97 -10.40
CA ARG A 160 -0.97 -10.94 -10.59
C ARG A 160 0.34 -10.21 -10.77
N TYR A 161 1.43 -10.81 -10.28
CA TYR A 161 2.76 -10.32 -10.58
C TYR A 161 3.05 -10.43 -12.08
N THR A 162 3.58 -9.37 -12.65
CA THR A 162 4.01 -9.30 -14.04
C THR A 162 5.52 -9.11 -14.11
N LYS A 163 6.12 -9.37 -15.28
CA LYS A 163 7.53 -9.03 -15.50
C LYS A 163 7.75 -7.51 -15.35
N PRO A 164 8.92 -7.06 -14.89
CA PRO A 164 9.19 -5.65 -14.70
C PRO A 164 8.99 -4.84 -15.99
N HIS A 165 7.98 -3.96 -16.01
CA HIS A 165 7.75 -3.05 -17.15
C HIS A 165 8.84 -1.96 -17.28
N PHE A 166 9.63 -1.74 -16.23
CA PHE A 166 10.65 -0.68 -16.17
C PHE A 166 11.86 -0.89 -17.08
N ALA A 167 12.12 -2.13 -17.51
CA ALA A 167 13.25 -2.41 -18.40
C ALA A 167 12.98 -1.95 -19.85
N GLU A 168 11.71 -1.84 -20.26
CA GLU A 168 11.35 -1.54 -21.66
C GLU A 168 11.02 -0.06 -21.91
N SER A 169 10.79 0.73 -20.85
CA SER A 169 10.29 2.12 -20.94
C SER A 169 11.25 3.17 -20.36
N ALA A 170 12.53 2.83 -20.14
CA ALA A 170 13.57 3.74 -19.65
C ALA A 170 14.05 4.79 -20.68
N GLY A 171 13.12 5.35 -21.45
CA GLY A 171 13.30 6.58 -22.22
C GLY A 171 12.64 7.76 -21.50
N THR A 172 13.03 8.04 -20.25
CA THR A 172 12.55 9.24 -19.55
C THR A 172 13.21 10.46 -20.17
N THR A 173 12.54 11.07 -21.16
CA THR A 173 13.03 12.28 -21.82
C THR A 173 12.75 13.47 -20.90
N VAL A 174 13.77 13.92 -20.18
CA VAL A 174 13.69 15.16 -19.39
C VAL A 174 13.98 16.32 -20.33
N HIS A 175 12.94 17.04 -20.76
CA HIS A 175 13.12 18.33 -21.41
C HIS A 175 13.53 19.36 -20.36
N ARG A 176 14.74 19.90 -20.49
CA ARG A 176 15.15 21.10 -19.77
C ARG A 176 14.68 22.30 -20.59
N LEU A 177 13.93 23.21 -19.96
CA LEU A 177 13.70 24.57 -20.45
C LEU A 177 14.97 25.39 -20.29
#